data_AF-A0A0G0ESL3-F1
#
_entry.id   AF-A0A0G0ESL3-F1
#
_cell.length_a   1.000
_cell.length_b   1.000
_cell.length_c   1.000
_cell.angle_alpha   90.00
_cell.angle_beta   90.00
_cell.angle_gamma   90.00
#
_symmetry.space_group_name_H-M   'P 1'
#
loop_
_entity.id
_entity.type
_entity.pdbx_description
1 polymer ?
#
loop_
_entity_poly.entity_id
_entity_poly.type
_entity_poly.pdbx_seq_one_letter_code
_entity_poly.pdbx_strand_id
1 'polypeptide(L)'
;MKVDINSKLNALCKKDHPTESEVVHIMVLIRKYLEYPDMEMNQKFLALKFFCDWSLHIAIEYSIPAMEILVKLNDTIVRLKQTPDNDLLMKEITKVVSFPVLKEQLHKFLSSIGINDKFTTVTINWLNFLEKYIEVIRDQVIAFPEEMSPRNRYFRMLKPYYDQIRSNPIKEGCWTIGLSLSYMNESFFKGKNIPSQNSLFCLILYASDTTKIIIPLAKQELL
;
A
#
# COMPACT_ATOMS: atom_id res chain seq x y z
N MET A 1 24.08 16.05 -8.02
CA MET A 1 22.79 15.66 -7.41
C MET A 1 22.56 14.15 -7.39
N LYS A 2 22.58 13.44 -8.53
CA LYS A 2 22.41 11.96 -8.57
C LYS A 2 23.43 11.19 -7.74
N VAL A 3 24.71 11.56 -7.83
CA VAL A 3 25.79 10.95 -7.04
C VAL A 3 25.54 11.10 -5.53
N ASP A 4 25.07 12.27 -5.10
CA ASP A 4 24.72 12.54 -3.70
C ASP A 4 23.50 11.72 -3.23
N ILE A 5 22.46 11.58 -4.07
CA ILE A 5 21.30 10.71 -3.79
C ILE A 5 21.74 9.25 -3.64
N ASN A 6 22.57 8.73 -4.57
CA ASN A 6 23.06 7.35 -4.52
C ASN A 6 23.91 7.09 -3.29
N SER A 7 24.80 8.01 -2.91
CA SER A 7 25.61 7.89 -1.70
C SER A 7 24.75 7.83 -0.44
N LYS A 8 23.71 8.68 -0.35
CA LYS A 8 22.75 8.69 0.77
C LYS A 8 21.92 7.40 0.83
N LEU A 9 21.36 6.98 -0.31
CA LEU A 9 20.64 5.71 -0.40
C LEU A 9 21.53 4.53 0.00
N ASN A 10 22.76 4.47 -0.50
CA ASN A 10 23.70 3.38 -0.18
C ASN A 10 24.02 3.33 1.32
N ALA A 11 24.14 4.48 2.00
CA ALA A 11 24.36 4.53 3.44
C ALA A 11 23.13 4.04 4.23
N LEU A 12 21.92 4.45 3.82
CA LEU A 12 20.67 4.06 4.46
C LEU A 12 20.34 2.58 4.21
N CYS A 13 20.52 2.09 2.98
CA CYS A 13 20.23 0.73 2.51
C CYS A 13 21.12 -0.39 3.09
N LYS A 14 22.16 -0.02 3.84
CA LYS A 14 23.06 -0.94 4.54
C LYS A 14 22.67 -1.18 5.99
N LYS A 15 21.72 -0.42 6.54
CA LYS A 15 21.26 -0.58 7.92
C LYS A 15 20.37 -1.82 8.03
N ASP A 16 20.45 -2.53 9.16
CA ASP A 16 19.62 -3.71 9.41
C ASP A 16 18.28 -3.34 10.10
N HIS A 17 18.26 -2.20 10.80
CA HIS A 17 17.13 -1.70 11.58
C HIS A 17 16.92 -0.21 11.29
N PRO A 18 16.23 0.15 10.20
CA PRO A 18 15.96 1.55 9.90
C PRO A 18 14.92 2.09 10.88
N THR A 19 15.05 3.34 11.25
CA THR A 19 14.01 4.09 11.96
C THR A 19 12.92 4.56 10.98
N GLU A 20 11.77 4.99 11.50
CA GLU A 20 10.68 5.55 10.69
C GLU A 20 11.15 6.73 9.83
N SER A 21 11.88 7.69 10.42
CA SER A 21 12.45 8.84 9.71
C SER A 21 13.41 8.43 8.59
N GLU A 22 14.17 7.35 8.78
CA GLU A 22 15.06 6.83 7.75
C GLU A 22 14.30 6.15 6.62
N VAL A 23 13.22 5.42 6.92
CA VAL A 23 12.33 4.87 5.89
C VAL A 23 11.71 5.99 5.07
N VAL A 24 11.17 7.04 5.71
CA VAL A 24 10.66 8.23 5.01
C VAL A 24 11.76 8.82 4.11
N HIS A 25 12.97 8.99 4.64
CA HIS A 25 14.08 9.56 3.88
C HIS A 25 14.45 8.69 2.66
N ILE A 26 14.47 7.35 2.81
CA ILE A 26 14.65 6.42 1.70
C ILE A 26 13.58 6.66 0.63
N MET A 27 12.30 6.69 1.01
CA MET A 27 11.19 6.88 0.06
C MET A 27 11.26 8.24 -0.65
N VAL A 28 11.67 9.31 0.05
CA VAL A 28 11.92 10.64 -0.55
C VAL A 28 13.05 10.57 -1.58
N LEU A 29 14.17 9.94 -1.25
CA LEU A 29 15.33 9.87 -2.13
C LEU A 29 15.04 9.04 -3.39
N ILE A 30 14.31 7.93 -3.24
CA ILE A 30 13.85 7.11 -4.36
C ILE A 30 12.94 7.94 -5.26
N ARG A 31 11.92 8.62 -4.69
CA ARG A 31 11.01 9.47 -5.48
C ARG A 31 11.75 10.54 -6.27
N LYS A 32 12.68 11.25 -5.62
CA LYS A 32 13.54 12.26 -6.28
C LYS A 32 14.36 11.66 -7.41
N TYR A 33 14.81 10.43 -7.26
CA TYR A 33 15.56 9.72 -8.30
C TYR A 33 14.65 9.38 -9.49
N LEU A 34 13.45 8.85 -9.22
CA LEU A 34 12.46 8.47 -10.25
C LEU A 34 11.89 9.67 -11.01
N GLU A 35 11.76 10.83 -10.35
CA GLU A 35 11.24 12.07 -10.94
C GLU A 35 12.32 12.95 -11.59
N TYR A 36 13.59 12.52 -11.59
CA TYR A 36 14.66 13.28 -12.23
C TYR A 36 14.42 13.35 -13.76
N PRO A 37 14.49 14.53 -14.39
CA PRO A 37 14.27 14.70 -15.83
C PRO A 37 15.16 13.76 -16.67
N ASP A 38 14.65 13.24 -17.78
CA ASP A 38 15.35 12.35 -18.74
C ASP A 38 15.55 10.89 -18.33
N MET A 39 14.73 10.34 -17.41
CA MET A 39 14.76 8.90 -17.12
C MET A 39 13.47 8.17 -17.52
N GLU A 40 13.61 7.19 -18.41
CA GLU A 40 12.62 6.13 -18.68
C GLU A 40 12.25 5.32 -17.42
N MET A 41 13.03 5.44 -16.35
CA MET A 41 12.83 4.73 -15.09
C MET A 41 11.50 5.06 -14.39
N ASN A 42 10.94 6.26 -14.60
CA ASN A 42 9.63 6.61 -14.04
C ASN A 42 8.55 5.64 -14.51
N GLN A 43 8.54 5.29 -15.80
CA GLN A 43 7.59 4.32 -16.35
C GLN A 43 7.90 2.89 -15.91
N LYS A 44 9.18 2.55 -15.72
CA LYS A 44 9.62 1.21 -15.30
C LYS A 44 9.25 0.87 -13.85
N PHE A 45 9.19 1.87 -12.97
CA PHE A 45 9.03 1.70 -11.53
C PHE A 45 7.77 2.39 -11.00
N LEU A 46 6.67 2.41 -11.76
CA LEU A 46 5.40 3.04 -11.37
C LEU A 46 4.85 2.54 -10.04
N ALA A 47 4.96 1.23 -9.76
CA ALA A 47 4.54 0.65 -8.49
C ALA A 47 5.39 1.17 -7.33
N LEU A 48 6.72 1.24 -7.49
CA LEU A 48 7.61 1.83 -6.47
C LEU A 48 7.30 3.31 -6.25
N LYS A 49 7.08 4.06 -7.34
CA LYS A 49 6.66 5.46 -7.25
C LYS A 49 5.37 5.60 -6.45
N PHE A 50 4.38 4.74 -6.68
CA PHE A 50 3.15 4.74 -5.90
C PHE A 50 3.41 4.56 -4.40
N PHE A 51 4.27 3.62 -3.99
CA PHE A 51 4.62 3.47 -2.57
C PHE A 51 5.36 4.69 -2.02
N CYS A 52 6.25 5.31 -2.81
CA CYS A 52 6.88 6.57 -2.41
C CYS A 52 5.88 7.71 -2.27
N ASP A 53 4.93 7.83 -3.18
CA ASP A 53 3.88 8.83 -3.11
C ASP A 53 2.99 8.58 -1.89
N TRP A 54 2.62 7.32 -1.63
CA TRP A 54 1.86 6.93 -0.44
C TRP A 54 2.55 7.50 0.80
N SER A 55 3.82 7.17 1.05
CA SER A 55 4.59 7.67 2.20
C SER A 55 4.63 9.19 2.40
N LEU A 56 4.38 9.98 1.36
CA LEU A 56 4.60 11.44 1.38
C LEU A 56 3.31 12.25 1.28
N HIS A 57 2.18 11.60 1.00
CA HIS A 57 0.90 12.26 0.83
C HIS A 57 -0.09 11.83 1.91
N ILE A 58 -0.79 12.80 2.50
CA ILE A 58 -1.85 12.54 3.49
C ILE A 58 -3.01 11.72 2.91
N ALA A 59 -3.23 11.81 1.59
CA ALA A 59 -4.22 11.05 0.85
C ALA A 59 -3.76 10.82 -0.59
N ILE A 60 -4.09 9.65 -1.14
CA ILE A 60 -3.86 9.27 -2.53
C ILE A 60 -5.20 9.17 -3.25
N GLU A 61 -5.57 10.24 -3.95
CA GLU A 61 -6.89 10.35 -4.60
C GLU A 61 -6.83 10.24 -6.14
N TYR A 62 -5.63 10.33 -6.71
CA TYR A 62 -5.43 10.52 -8.15
C TYR A 62 -4.33 9.62 -8.72
N SER A 63 -4.09 8.47 -8.11
CA SER A 63 -3.10 7.49 -8.56
C SER A 63 -3.78 6.28 -9.20
N ILE A 64 -3.46 5.99 -10.46
CA ILE A 64 -3.96 4.81 -11.19
C ILE A 64 -3.64 3.51 -10.43
N PRO A 65 -2.40 3.24 -10.00
CA PRO A 65 -2.09 2.06 -9.18
C PRO A 65 -2.96 1.96 -7.92
N ALA A 66 -3.27 3.09 -7.28
CA ALA A 66 -4.10 3.12 -6.09
C ALA A 66 -5.57 2.75 -6.41
N MET A 67 -6.10 3.24 -7.53
CA MET A 67 -7.44 2.87 -7.98
C MET A 67 -7.53 1.40 -8.38
N GLU A 68 -6.49 0.85 -9.01
CA GLU A 68 -6.41 -0.58 -9.32
C GLU A 68 -6.42 -1.46 -8.07
N ILE A 69 -5.78 -1.00 -6.98
CA ILE A 69 -5.85 -1.66 -5.67
C ILE A 69 -7.30 -1.67 -5.18
N LEU A 70 -8.01 -0.53 -5.21
CA LEU A 70 -9.41 -0.47 -4.78
C LEU A 70 -10.33 -1.40 -5.60
N VAL A 71 -10.13 -1.45 -6.92
CA VAL A 71 -10.85 -2.37 -7.83
C VAL A 71 -10.61 -3.81 -7.42
N LYS A 72 -9.35 -4.22 -7.31
CA LYS A 72 -8.97 -5.61 -6.97
C LYS A 72 -9.48 -6.01 -5.58
N LEU A 73 -9.50 -5.09 -4.61
CA LEU A 73 -10.04 -5.33 -3.27
C LEU A 73 -11.56 -5.54 -3.32
N ASN A 74 -12.28 -4.67 -4.03
CA ASN A 74 -13.72 -4.81 -4.23
C ASN A 74 -14.05 -6.16 -4.90
N ASP A 75 -13.38 -6.49 -6.00
CA ASP A 75 -13.61 -7.74 -6.74
C ASP A 75 -13.30 -8.98 -5.90
N THR A 76 -12.23 -8.93 -5.10
CA THR A 76 -11.85 -10.01 -4.17
C THR A 76 -12.94 -10.24 -3.12
N ILE A 77 -13.48 -9.17 -2.53
CA ILE A 77 -14.57 -9.27 -1.55
C ILE A 77 -15.83 -9.81 -2.20
N VAL A 78 -16.22 -9.28 -3.38
CA VAL A 78 -17.40 -9.76 -4.10
C VAL A 78 -17.29 -11.25 -4.40
N ARG A 79 -16.12 -11.72 -4.86
CA ARG A 79 -15.85 -13.11 -5.18
C ARG A 79 -15.92 -14.03 -3.96
N LEU A 80 -15.44 -13.56 -2.80
CA LEU A 80 -15.28 -14.39 -1.61
C LEU A 80 -16.37 -14.19 -0.55
N LYS A 81 -17.31 -13.25 -0.72
CA LYS A 81 -18.37 -12.98 0.28
C LYS A 81 -19.27 -14.17 0.61
N GLN A 82 -19.33 -15.17 -0.27
CA GLN A 82 -20.09 -16.40 -0.07
C GLN A 82 -19.23 -17.57 0.43
N THR A 83 -17.91 -17.40 0.48
CA THR A 83 -16.98 -18.43 0.95
C THR A 83 -16.81 -18.31 2.47
N PRO A 84 -17.16 -19.33 3.26
CA PRO A 84 -16.99 -19.31 4.71
C PRO A 84 -15.54 -19.60 5.12
N ASP A 85 -14.57 -18.98 4.43
CA ASP A 85 -13.14 -19.13 4.68
C ASP A 85 -12.52 -17.73 4.82
N ASN A 86 -12.46 -17.27 6.06
CA ASN A 86 -11.89 -15.96 6.39
C ASN A 86 -10.38 -15.95 6.15
N ASP A 87 -9.68 -17.07 6.31
CA ASP A 87 -8.23 -17.14 6.12
C ASP A 87 -7.89 -16.97 4.63
N LEU A 88 -8.68 -17.58 3.75
CA LEU A 88 -8.57 -17.35 2.31
C LEU A 88 -8.85 -15.90 1.92
N LEU A 89 -9.88 -15.27 2.50
CA LEU A 89 -10.18 -13.85 2.28
C LEU A 89 -9.00 -12.97 2.71
N MET A 90 -8.45 -13.22 3.90
CA MET A 90 -7.30 -12.50 4.43
C MET A 90 -6.09 -12.60 3.51
N LYS A 91 -5.78 -13.81 3.06
CA LYS A 91 -4.66 -14.08 2.16
C LYS A 91 -4.82 -13.40 0.80
N GLU A 92 -6.00 -13.47 0.21
CA GLU A 92 -6.27 -12.83 -1.08
C GLU A 92 -6.25 -11.31 -0.99
N ILE A 93 -6.78 -10.71 0.10
CA ILE A 93 -6.71 -9.26 0.31
C ILE A 93 -5.27 -8.80 0.54
N THR A 94 -4.48 -9.55 1.32
CA THR A 94 -3.08 -9.18 1.59
C THR A 94 -2.24 -9.20 0.30
N LYS A 95 -2.50 -10.12 -0.62
CA LYS A 95 -1.88 -10.11 -1.96
C LYS A 95 -2.19 -8.84 -2.75
N VAL A 96 -3.40 -8.30 -2.60
CA VAL A 96 -3.82 -7.08 -3.30
C VAL A 96 -3.14 -5.84 -2.70
N VAL A 97 -2.91 -5.81 -1.40
CA VAL A 97 -2.09 -4.76 -0.74
C VAL A 97 -0.62 -5.15 -0.85
N SER A 98 -0.06 -4.90 -2.04
CA SER A 98 1.11 -5.61 -2.56
C SER A 98 2.48 -5.24 -1.93
N PHE A 99 2.68 -5.48 -0.63
CA PHE A 99 4.01 -5.39 -0.01
C PHE A 99 5.08 -6.30 -0.67
N PRO A 100 4.74 -7.50 -1.18
CA PRO A 100 5.68 -8.27 -2.00
C PRO A 100 6.13 -7.53 -3.27
N VAL A 101 5.21 -6.78 -3.91
CA VAL A 101 5.55 -5.95 -5.08
C VAL A 101 6.45 -4.79 -4.67
N LEU A 102 6.23 -4.17 -3.51
CA LEU A 102 7.15 -3.15 -2.99
C LEU A 102 8.56 -3.73 -2.84
N LYS A 103 8.71 -4.91 -2.20
CA LYS A 103 10.01 -5.57 -2.02
C LYS A 103 10.71 -5.81 -3.35
N GLU A 104 9.98 -6.41 -4.30
CA GLU A 104 10.51 -6.75 -5.62
C GLU A 104 10.95 -5.51 -6.39
N GLN A 105 10.09 -4.48 -6.44
CA GLN A 105 10.35 -3.25 -7.17
C GLN A 105 11.48 -2.43 -6.54
N LEU A 106 11.53 -2.38 -5.20
CA LEU A 106 12.60 -1.75 -4.46
C LEU A 106 13.94 -2.45 -4.73
N HIS A 107 13.98 -3.78 -4.68
CA HIS A 107 15.19 -4.55 -4.98
C HIS A 107 15.68 -4.30 -6.41
N LYS A 108 14.77 -4.39 -7.39
CA LYS A 108 15.09 -4.13 -8.81
C LYS A 108 15.60 -2.71 -9.02
N PHE A 109 15.00 -1.72 -8.35
CA PHE A 109 15.43 -0.34 -8.42
C PHE A 109 16.85 -0.16 -7.85
N LEU A 110 17.08 -0.61 -6.61
CA LEU A 110 18.37 -0.48 -5.93
C LEU A 110 19.49 -1.17 -6.72
N SER A 111 19.22 -2.38 -7.23
CA SER A 111 20.13 -3.12 -8.10
C SER A 111 20.45 -2.35 -9.38
N SER A 112 19.43 -1.74 -10.01
CA SER A 112 19.62 -0.98 -11.26
C SER A 112 20.49 0.27 -11.12
N ILE A 113 20.59 0.81 -9.90
CA ILE A 113 21.44 1.97 -9.58
C ILE A 113 22.75 1.58 -8.87
N GLY A 114 23.06 0.27 -8.82
CA GLY A 114 24.31 -0.26 -8.28
C GLY A 114 24.39 -0.30 -6.76
N ILE A 115 23.26 -0.27 -6.05
CA ILE A 115 23.20 -0.37 -4.59
C ILE A 115 22.96 -1.82 -4.20
N ASN A 116 23.90 -2.40 -3.46
CA ASN A 116 23.73 -3.70 -2.82
C ASN A 116 23.08 -3.49 -1.45
N ASP A 117 21.77 -3.71 -1.37
CA ASP A 117 20.99 -3.48 -0.17
C ASP A 117 20.83 -4.75 0.66
N LYS A 118 20.76 -4.57 1.99
CA LYS A 118 20.41 -5.66 2.90
C LYS A 118 18.92 -5.73 3.21
N PHE A 119 18.15 -4.72 2.82
CA PHE A 119 16.73 -4.61 3.19
C PHE A 119 15.87 -5.64 2.48
N THR A 120 16.06 -5.77 1.17
CA THR A 120 15.22 -6.61 0.32
C THR A 120 15.77 -8.03 0.18
N THR A 121 17.06 -8.22 0.46
CA THR A 121 17.77 -9.49 0.32
C THR A 121 17.73 -10.36 1.59
N VAL A 122 17.59 -9.75 2.77
CA VAL A 122 17.52 -10.45 4.06
C VAL A 122 16.11 -10.33 4.63
N THR A 123 15.45 -11.48 4.90
CA THR A 123 14.04 -11.52 5.35
C THR A 123 13.78 -10.72 6.62
N ILE A 124 14.65 -10.81 7.63
CA ILE A 124 14.44 -10.07 8.89
C ILE A 124 14.58 -8.55 8.69
N ASN A 125 15.53 -8.11 7.85
CA ASN A 125 15.70 -6.70 7.53
C ASN A 125 14.52 -6.16 6.72
N TRP A 126 13.95 -6.99 5.83
CA TRP A 126 12.73 -6.65 5.10
C TRP A 126 11.57 -6.43 6.07
N LEU A 127 11.40 -7.31 7.05
CA LEU A 127 10.37 -7.16 8.07
C LEU A 127 10.55 -5.88 8.90
N ASN A 128 11.78 -5.56 9.29
CA ASN A 128 12.08 -4.33 10.02
C ASN A 128 11.76 -3.08 9.18
N PHE A 129 12.15 -3.08 7.91
CA PHE A 129 11.82 -2.01 6.98
C PHE A 129 10.30 -1.89 6.80
N LEU A 130 9.62 -3.00 6.54
CA LEU A 130 8.18 -3.03 6.28
C LEU A 130 7.37 -2.57 7.49
N GLU A 131 7.77 -2.98 8.70
CA GLU A 131 7.14 -2.52 9.94
C GLU A 131 7.20 -1.00 10.03
N LYS A 132 8.38 -0.40 9.82
CA LYS A 132 8.51 1.07 9.85
C LYS A 132 7.83 1.75 8.67
N TYR A 133 7.81 1.13 7.50
CA TYR A 133 7.07 1.63 6.35
C TYR A 133 5.55 1.66 6.62
N ILE A 134 5.00 0.61 7.22
CA ILE A 134 3.58 0.57 7.60
C ILE A 134 3.28 1.66 8.63
N GLU A 135 4.16 1.91 9.60
CA GLU A 135 4.00 3.04 10.53
C GLU A 135 4.01 4.41 9.83
N VAL A 136 4.73 4.56 8.72
CA VAL A 136 4.67 5.80 7.91
C VAL A 136 3.31 5.96 7.22
N ILE A 137 2.77 4.87 6.67
CA ILE A 137 1.58 4.94 5.79
C ILE A 137 0.25 4.68 6.49
N ARG A 138 0.27 4.29 7.77
CA ARG A 138 -0.94 3.89 8.51
C ARG A 138 -2.00 4.97 8.59
N ASP A 139 -1.61 6.24 8.68
CA ASP A 139 -2.56 7.35 8.83
C ASP A 139 -2.95 7.96 7.47
N GLN A 140 -2.55 7.33 6.38
CA GLN A 140 -2.80 7.80 5.02
C GLN A 140 -3.91 7.00 4.35
N VAL A 141 -4.76 7.70 3.61
CA VAL A 141 -5.94 7.11 2.96
C VAL A 141 -5.73 7.05 1.45
N ILE A 142 -6.06 5.91 0.84
CA ILE A 142 -6.31 5.80 -0.60
C ILE A 142 -7.82 5.90 -0.78
N ALA A 143 -8.32 6.88 -1.53
CA ALA A 143 -9.76 7.02 -1.72
C ALA A 143 -10.08 7.61 -3.09
N PHE A 144 -11.29 7.34 -3.57
CA PHE A 144 -11.86 8.21 -4.59
C PHE A 144 -12.12 9.60 -4.00
N PRO A 145 -12.07 10.66 -4.82
CA PRO A 145 -12.53 11.98 -4.42
C PRO A 145 -13.97 11.92 -3.90
N GLU A 146 -14.30 12.75 -2.91
CA GLU A 146 -15.65 12.83 -2.32
C GLU A 146 -16.74 12.99 -3.38
N GLU A 147 -16.47 13.79 -4.42
CA GLU A 147 -17.35 13.96 -5.56
C GLU A 147 -16.69 13.51 -6.86
N MET A 148 -17.24 12.44 -7.46
CA MET A 148 -16.94 12.03 -8.83
C MET A 148 -17.68 12.93 -9.83
N SER A 149 -17.21 14.17 -9.95
CA SER A 149 -17.79 15.22 -10.79
C SER A 149 -16.91 15.55 -12.00
N PRO A 150 -17.48 15.91 -13.17
CA PRO A 150 -16.72 16.43 -14.32
C PRO A 150 -15.86 17.66 -14.01
N ARG A 151 -16.13 18.35 -12.89
CA ARG A 151 -15.30 19.47 -12.40
C ARG A 151 -13.95 19.02 -11.85
N ASN A 152 -13.83 17.75 -11.42
CA ASN A 152 -12.56 17.21 -10.97
C ASN A 152 -11.62 17.01 -12.17
N ARG A 153 -10.43 17.61 -12.14
CA ARG A 153 -9.45 17.50 -13.24
C ARG A 153 -9.05 16.05 -13.57
N TYR A 154 -9.18 15.15 -12.60
CA TYR A 154 -8.88 13.73 -12.75
C TYR A 154 -10.10 12.88 -13.11
N PHE A 155 -11.29 13.48 -13.25
CA PHE A 155 -12.54 12.76 -13.50
C PHE A 155 -12.44 11.75 -14.65
N ARG A 156 -11.96 12.18 -15.82
CA ARG A 156 -11.83 11.31 -17.00
C ARG A 156 -10.92 10.10 -16.76
N MET A 157 -9.89 10.28 -15.94
CA MET A 157 -8.93 9.23 -15.61
C MET A 157 -9.48 8.26 -14.56
N LEU A 158 -10.18 8.76 -13.55
CA LEU A 158 -10.68 7.94 -12.42
C LEU A 158 -12.01 7.25 -12.74
N LYS A 159 -12.83 7.83 -13.63
CA LYS A 159 -14.18 7.36 -13.94
C LYS A 159 -14.24 5.88 -14.33
N PRO A 160 -13.35 5.33 -15.19
CA PRO A 160 -13.40 3.91 -15.54
C PRO A 160 -13.29 2.98 -14.32
N TYR A 161 -12.38 3.29 -13.40
CA TYR A 161 -12.19 2.50 -12.17
C TYR A 161 -13.38 2.63 -11.22
N TYR A 162 -13.91 3.85 -11.07
CA TYR A 162 -15.10 4.11 -10.26
C TYR A 162 -16.34 3.37 -10.81
N ASP A 163 -16.57 3.46 -12.12
CA ASP A 163 -17.67 2.77 -12.79
C ASP A 163 -17.54 1.25 -12.66
N GLN A 164 -16.34 0.71 -12.81
CA GLN A 164 -16.06 -0.72 -12.68
C GLN A 164 -16.47 -1.22 -11.28
N ILE A 165 -16.00 -0.57 -10.22
CA ILE A 165 -16.33 -0.94 -8.84
C ILE A 165 -17.84 -0.81 -8.59
N ARG A 166 -18.45 0.30 -9.04
CA ARG A 166 -19.88 0.54 -8.88
C ARG A 166 -20.74 -0.50 -9.62
N SER A 167 -20.27 -1.00 -10.75
CA SER A 167 -20.96 -2.04 -11.53
C SER A 167 -20.86 -3.44 -10.90
N ASN A 168 -19.92 -3.65 -9.97
CA ASN A 168 -19.70 -4.90 -9.26
C ASN A 168 -19.79 -4.71 -7.74
N PRO A 169 -20.97 -4.39 -7.18
CA PRO A 169 -21.07 -4.02 -5.77
C PRO A 169 -20.97 -5.23 -4.83
N ILE A 170 -20.43 -5.01 -3.63
CA ILE A 170 -20.33 -6.00 -2.54
C ILE A 170 -21.73 -6.48 -2.14
N LYS A 171 -22.66 -5.55 -1.98
CA LYS A 171 -24.11 -5.74 -1.84
C LYS A 171 -24.80 -4.52 -2.45
N GLU A 172 -26.12 -4.56 -2.62
CA GLU A 172 -26.86 -3.41 -3.18
C GLU A 172 -26.48 -2.08 -2.49
N GLY A 173 -26.06 -1.09 -3.30
CA GLY A 173 -25.64 0.23 -2.81
C GLY A 173 -24.26 0.31 -2.13
N CYS A 174 -23.51 -0.80 -2.05
CA CYS A 174 -22.27 -0.88 -1.27
C CYS A 174 -21.11 -1.36 -2.14
N TRP A 175 -20.10 -0.50 -2.32
CA TRP A 175 -18.86 -0.80 -3.03
C TRP A 175 -17.69 -0.05 -2.40
N THR A 176 -16.46 -0.53 -2.63
CA THR A 176 -15.26 0.07 -2.05
C THR A 176 -15.00 1.48 -2.60
N ILE A 177 -14.87 2.47 -1.72
CA ILE A 177 -14.52 3.86 -2.07
C ILE A 177 -13.17 4.30 -1.51
N GLY A 178 -12.61 3.55 -0.56
CA GLY A 178 -11.29 3.84 -0.04
C GLY A 178 -10.70 2.73 0.82
N LEU A 179 -9.45 2.92 1.18
CA LEU A 179 -8.61 2.04 1.97
C LEU A 179 -7.72 2.87 2.89
N SER A 180 -7.59 2.44 4.14
CA SER A 180 -6.49 2.87 5.01
C SER A 180 -5.93 1.68 5.79
N LEU A 181 -4.77 1.88 6.39
CA LEU A 181 -4.22 0.98 7.39
C LEU A 181 -4.59 1.52 8.78
N SER A 182 -4.55 0.67 9.79
CA SER A 182 -4.73 1.11 11.19
C SER A 182 -4.15 0.07 12.13
N TYR A 183 -3.84 0.51 13.35
CA TYR A 183 -3.45 -0.37 14.43
C TYR A 183 -4.62 -0.50 15.39
N MET A 184 -5.15 -1.70 15.56
CA MET A 184 -6.27 -1.97 16.44
C MET A 184 -5.83 -2.83 17.61
N ASN A 185 -6.25 -2.45 18.81
CA ASN A 185 -6.06 -3.28 20.01
C ASN A 185 -6.90 -4.56 19.89
N GLU A 186 -6.36 -5.70 20.33
CA GLU A 186 -7.06 -7.00 20.32
C GLU A 186 -8.44 -6.94 20.99
N SER A 187 -8.60 -6.09 22.02
CA SER A 187 -9.89 -5.87 22.70
C SER A 187 -11.01 -5.36 21.78
N PHE A 188 -10.68 -4.82 20.61
CA PHE A 188 -11.64 -4.46 19.57
C PHE A 188 -12.36 -5.68 19.00
N PHE A 189 -11.70 -6.84 18.96
CA PHE A 189 -12.18 -8.07 18.32
C PHE A 189 -12.88 -9.06 19.28
N LYS A 190 -13.47 -8.56 20.37
CA LYS A 190 -14.13 -9.34 21.45
C LYS A 190 -14.67 -10.70 20.99
N GLY A 191 -14.13 -11.79 21.54
CA GLY A 191 -14.64 -13.16 21.33
C GLY A 191 -14.04 -13.93 20.14
N LYS A 192 -13.05 -13.38 19.42
CA LYS A 192 -12.24 -14.13 18.45
C LYS A 192 -10.84 -14.38 19.00
N ASN A 193 -10.39 -15.63 19.04
CA ASN A 193 -8.99 -15.98 19.32
C ASN A 193 -8.16 -15.57 18.10
N ILE A 194 -7.61 -14.36 18.11
CA ILE A 194 -6.64 -13.96 17.08
C ILE A 194 -5.25 -14.41 17.56
N PRO A 195 -4.46 -15.11 16.72
CA PRO A 195 -3.14 -15.56 17.11
C PRO A 195 -2.21 -14.35 17.16
N SER A 196 -1.81 -13.97 18.38
CA SER A 196 -0.63 -13.19 18.75
C SER A 196 -0.70 -11.64 18.82
N GLN A 197 -0.34 -11.20 20.03
CA GLN A 197 0.19 -9.90 20.49
C GLN A 197 -0.73 -8.69 20.38
N ASN A 198 -1.30 -8.27 21.53
CA ASN A 198 -1.89 -7.00 22.00
C ASN A 198 -2.53 -6.00 21.00
N SER A 199 -2.01 -5.87 19.78
CA SER A 199 -2.53 -5.03 18.74
C SER A 199 -2.07 -5.45 17.33
N LEU A 200 -3.03 -5.40 16.39
CA LEU A 200 -2.93 -5.95 15.05
C LEU A 200 -2.98 -4.82 14.00
N PHE A 201 -2.15 -4.93 12.98
CA PHE A 201 -2.35 -4.14 11.77
C PHE A 201 -3.64 -4.58 11.09
N CYS A 202 -4.45 -3.62 10.68
CA CYS A 202 -5.73 -3.87 10.03
C CYS A 202 -5.82 -3.02 8.77
N LEU A 203 -6.33 -3.62 7.69
CA LEU A 203 -6.85 -2.85 6.57
C LEU A 203 -8.28 -2.44 6.91
N ILE A 204 -8.58 -1.17 6.71
CA ILE A 204 -9.91 -0.62 6.80
C ILE A 204 -10.35 -0.24 5.39
N LEU A 205 -11.34 -0.96 4.88
CA LEU A 205 -12.01 -0.59 3.64
C LEU A 205 -13.24 0.25 3.94
N TYR A 206 -13.31 1.40 3.30
CA TYR A 206 -14.44 2.31 3.36
C TYR A 206 -15.37 1.99 2.19
N ALA A 207 -16.63 1.73 2.49
CA ALA A 207 -17.66 1.50 1.48
C ALA A 207 -18.56 2.73 1.28
N SER A 208 -19.20 2.80 0.11
CA SER A 208 -20.11 3.87 -0.30
C SER A 208 -21.31 4.09 0.63
N ASP A 209 -21.72 3.05 1.37
CA ASP A 209 -22.87 3.09 2.29
C ASP A 209 -22.46 3.36 3.75
N THR A 210 -21.29 3.95 3.98
CA THR A 210 -20.66 4.18 5.30
C THR A 210 -20.18 2.91 6.02
N THR A 211 -20.39 1.72 5.46
CA THR A 211 -19.86 0.47 6.02
C THR A 211 -18.33 0.51 6.03
N LYS A 212 -17.74 0.03 7.13
CA LYS A 212 -16.30 -0.22 7.24
C LYS A 212 -16.05 -1.73 7.34
N ILE A 213 -15.23 -2.26 6.45
CA ILE A 213 -14.79 -3.67 6.50
C ILE A 213 -13.38 -3.67 7.08
N ILE A 214 -13.20 -4.38 8.20
CA ILE A 214 -11.94 -4.45 8.95
C ILE A 214 -11.31 -5.83 8.75
N ILE A 215 -10.07 -5.84 8.28
CA ILE A 215 -9.36 -7.02 7.81
C ILE A 215 -8.01 -7.09 8.57
N PRO A 216 -7.88 -7.96 9.58
CA PRO A 216 -6.67 -8.06 10.40
C PRO A 216 -5.49 -8.70 9.67
N LEU A 217 -4.44 -7.95 9.38
CA LEU A 217 -3.24 -8.42 8.72
C LEU A 217 -2.34 -9.19 9.70
N ALA A 218 -2.18 -10.50 9.48
CA ALA A 218 -1.19 -11.27 10.22
C ALA A 218 0.23 -10.90 9.76
N LYS A 219 1.18 -10.78 10.70
CA LYS A 219 2.58 -10.44 10.38
C LYS A 219 3.24 -11.42 9.38
N GLN A 220 2.77 -12.66 9.36
CA GLN A 220 3.24 -13.71 8.44
C GLN A 220 2.71 -13.53 7.00
N GLU A 221 1.55 -12.90 6.83
CA GLU A 221 0.94 -12.63 5.52
C GLU A 221 1.58 -11.40 4.83
N LEU A 222 2.33 -10.58 5.58
CA LEU A 222 3.07 -9.41 5.09
C LEU A 222 4.39 -9.75 4.38
N LEU A 223 4.81 -11.03 4.41
CA LEU A 223 6.10 -11.53 3.92
C LEU A 223 6.13 -11.87 2.42
#